data_AF-A0A935GUS0-F1
#
_entry.id   AF-A0A935GUS0-F1
#
_cell.length_a   1.000
_cell.length_b   1.000
_cell.length_c   1.000
_cell.angle_alpha   90.00
_cell.angle_beta   90.00
_cell.angle_gamma   90.00
#
_symmetry.space_group_name_H-M   'P 1'
#
loop_
_entity.id
_entity.type
_entity.pdbx_description
1 polymer ?
#
loop_
_entity_poly.entity_id
_entity_poly.type
_entity_poly.pdbx_seq_one_letter_code
_entity_poly.pdbx_strand_id
1 'polypeptide(L)' 'MNEKDIVAMEVTTEEWGDNEVFAGLIDQIESPIEQINADGAYDTHEAYEVA' A
#
# COMPACT_ATOMS: atom_id res chain seq x y z
N MET A 1 -0.80 -25.51 2.58
CA MET A 1 -0.34 -24.36 1.78
C MET A 1 -0.70 -23.13 2.58
N ASN A 2 0.28 -22.27 2.84
CA ASN A 2 0.02 -20.96 3.43
C ASN A 2 0.06 -19.98 2.27
N GLU A 3 -1.01 -19.97 1.47
CA GLU A 3 -1.16 -18.95 0.43
C GLU A 3 -1.39 -17.62 1.14
N LYS A 4 -0.59 -16.62 0.79
CA LYS A 4 -0.88 -15.27 1.23
C LYS A 4 -1.96 -14.74 0.32
N ASP A 5 -3.08 -14.34 0.91
CA ASP A 5 -4.15 -13.67 0.19
C ASP A 5 -3.69 -12.28 -0.26
N ILE A 6 -4.05 -11.90 -1.48
CA ILE A 6 -3.93 -10.51 -1.94
C ILE A 6 -5.17 -9.79 -1.42
N VAL A 7 -4.99 -8.82 -0.52
CA VAL A 7 -6.09 -8.08 0.14
C VAL A 7 -6.34 -6.70 -0.48
N ALA A 8 -5.38 -6.17 -1.22
CA ALA A 8 -5.48 -4.90 -1.93
C ALA A 8 -4.61 -4.93 -3.19
N MET A 9 -5.02 -4.21 -4.23
CA MET A 9 -4.27 -4.08 -5.48
C MET A 9 -4.60 -2.76 -6.17
N GLU A 10 -3.58 -2.10 -6.71
CA GLU A 10 -3.73 -0.94 -7.58
C GLU A 10 -3.24 -1.28 -8.99
N VAL A 11 -3.99 -0.86 -10.01
CA VAL A 11 -3.64 -1.05 -11.41
C VAL A 11 -3.31 0.32 -11.99
N THR A 12 -2.03 0.54 -12.25
CA THR A 12 -1.52 1.84 -12.70
C THR A 12 -1.18 1.86 -14.19
N THR A 13 -0.97 3.07 -14.70
CA THR A 13 -0.28 3.31 -15.96
C THR A 13 1.20 3.61 -15.69
N GLU A 14 1.99 3.78 -16.76
CA GLU A 14 3.42 4.10 -16.68
C GLU A 14 3.76 5.48 -16.09
N GLU A 15 2.75 6.30 -15.78
CA GLU A 15 2.94 7.66 -15.25
C GLU A 15 3.01 7.71 -13.71
N TRP A 16 2.80 6.57 -13.03
CA TRP A 16 2.72 6.51 -11.57
C TRP A 16 3.95 5.84 -10.96
N GLY A 17 4.47 6.44 -9.89
CA GLY A 17 5.43 5.80 -8.99
C GLY A 17 4.74 5.00 -7.88
N ASP A 18 5.44 3.99 -7.35
CA ASP A 18 4.98 3.19 -6.20
C ASP A 18 4.60 4.10 -5.01
N ASN A 19 5.34 5.20 -4.82
CA ASN A 19 5.11 6.16 -3.76
C ASN A 19 3.79 6.94 -3.87
N GLU A 20 3.10 6.88 -5.02
CA GLU A 20 1.86 7.61 -5.29
C GLU A 20 0.61 6.74 -5.10
N VAL A 21 0.76 5.42 -4.97
CA VAL A 21 -0.39 4.48 -4.87
C VAL A 21 -0.66 3.98 -3.46
N PHE A 22 0.20 4.29 -2.51
CA PHE A 22 0.13 3.76 -1.15
C PHE A 22 -1.22 4.01 -0.50
N ALA A 23 -1.74 5.25 -0.59
CA ALA A 23 -3.00 5.60 0.04
C ALA A 23 -4.19 4.79 -0.51
N GLY A 24 -4.25 4.61 -1.83
CA GLY A 24 -5.29 3.81 -2.48
C GLY A 24 -5.24 2.33 -2.07
N LEU A 25 -4.05 1.80 -1.80
CA LEU A 25 -3.90 0.43 -1.28
C LEU A 25 -4.41 0.30 0.16
N ILE A 26 -4.14 1.29 1.02
CA ILE A 26 -4.58 1.28 2.42
C ILE A 26 -6.11 1.43 2.53
N ASP A 27 -6.71 2.29 1.72
CA ASP A 27 -8.16 2.53 1.71
C ASP A 27 -8.99 1.28 1.34
N GLN A 28 -8.37 0.29 0.67
CA GLN A 28 -9.01 -0.99 0.34
C GLN A 28 -9.09 -1.97 1.53
N ILE A 29 -8.33 -1.71 2.60
CA ILE A 29 -8.24 -2.61 3.76
C ILE A 29 -9.18 -2.11 4.86
N GLU A 30 -10.35 -2.72 4.97
CA GLU A 30 -11.37 -2.32 5.97
C GLU A 30 -10.98 -2.68 7.42
N SER A 31 -10.10 -3.67 7.59
CA SER A 31 -9.66 -4.15 8.90
C SER A 31 -8.53 -3.27 9.44
N PRO A 32 -8.44 -3.09 10.78
CA PRO A 32 -7.33 -2.34 11.36
C PRO A 32 -5.97 -2.91 10.95
N ILE A 33 -5.08 -2.03 10.47
CA ILE A 33 -3.70 -2.38 10.13
C ILE A 33 -2.84 -2.17 11.39
N GLU A 34 -2.27 -3.26 11.92
CA GLU A 34 -1.40 -3.18 13.10
C GLU A 34 0.03 -2.76 12.75
N GLN A 35 0.50 -3.11 11.56
CA GLN A 35 1.86 -2.84 11.11
C GLN A 35 1.98 -2.91 9.59
N ILE A 36 2.81 -2.03 9.02
CA ILE A 36 3.20 -2.05 7.62
C ILE A 36 4.72 -2.29 7.53
N ASN A 37 5.13 -3.21 6.66
CA ASN A 37 6.54 -3.42 6.31
C ASN A 37 6.68 -3.31 4.79
N ALA A 38 7.36 -2.27 4.32
CA ALA A 38 7.64 -2.02 2.91
C ALA A 38 9.15 -2.02 2.65
N ASP A 39 9.56 -2.08 1.38
CA ASP A 39 10.97 -2.07 0.95
C ASP A 39 11.54 -0.65 0.76
N GLY A 40 10.77 0.38 1.15
CA GLY A 40 11.14 1.79 1.08
C GLY A 40 10.66 2.52 -0.18
N ALA A 41 10.14 1.82 -1.19
CA ALA A 41 9.56 2.47 -2.38
C ALA A 41 8.36 3.37 -2.06
N TYR A 42 7.72 3.14 -0.91
CA TYR A 42 6.58 3.88 -0.40
C TYR A 42 6.95 4.93 0.67
N ASP A 43 8.24 5.11 0.99
CA ASP A 43 8.66 6.02 2.07
C ASP A 43 8.58 7.50 1.65
N THR A 44 7.38 8.05 1.67
CA THR A 44 7.11 9.49 1.52
C THR A 44 6.52 10.07 2.81
N HIS A 45 6.55 11.40 2.93
CA HIS A 45 5.90 12.06 4.07
C HIS A 45 4.41 11.71 4.14
N GLU A 46 3.75 11.63 2.98
CA GLU A 46 2.33 11.29 2.83
C GLU A 46 2.03 9.86 3.30
N ALA A 47 2.94 8.91 3.10
CA ALA A 47 2.76 7.54 3.58
C ALA A 47 2.65 7.44 5.11
N TYR A 48 3.30 8.32 5.88
CA TYR A 48 3.16 8.37 7.34
C TYR A 48 1.86 9.00 7.82
N GLU A 49 1.15 9.75 6.96
CA GLU A 49 -0.15 10.33 7.29
C GLU A 49 -1.29 9.31 7.08
N VAL A 50 -1.07 8.34 6.19
CA VAL A 50 -2.05 7.32 5.83
C VAL A 50 -1.88 6.01 6.62
N ALA A 51 -0.66 5.72 7.10
CA ALA A 51 -0.32 4.53 7.86
C ALA A 51 -0.67 4.60 9.36
#